data_AF-A0A9P7EVL8-F1
#
_entry.id   AF-A0A9P7EVL8-F1
#
_cell.length_a   1.000
_cell.length_b   1.000
_cell.length_c   1.000
_cell.angle_alpha   90.00
_cell.angle_beta   90.00
_cell.angle_gamma   90.00
#
_symmetry.space_group_name_H-M   'P 1'
#
loop_
_entity.id
_entity.type
_entity.pdbx_description
1 polymer ?
#
loop_
_entity_poly.entity_id
_entity_poly.type
_entity_poly.pdbx_seq_one_letter_code
_entity_poly.pdbx_strand_id
1 'polypeptide(L)'
;MATDSKVADDSSTPPSYDTILASPIQCDQSSIFSFGLMKKKRTAVLSRIRDIVLAPDFTPSSVVPNVNACAAALPATEFSNILTQLNIEGHTALYWAIVNDRPQALWTFIKFISGTSPSVSSDLRIACMITNDHTMFTELNFGNCKQAFEMLLGCLPGEIQVHTCDKPINQFDVVLRIRMFQKRLRTATDKSLRFEFVAGGRIWWLRFYIPEPSNGSCRAGIGLSQHSYQACFKAVLLIEAHSRKPGHAAPHEALKVLLSSKDSTKCVALAPRR
;
A
#
# COMPACT_ATOMS: atom_id res chain seq x y z
N MET A 1 -12.91 19.22 42.97
CA MET A 1 -14.37 19.35 42.84
C MET A 1 -14.86 18.13 42.09
N ALA A 2 -15.39 17.16 42.83
CA ALA A 2 -15.98 15.94 42.32
C ALA A 2 -17.48 16.17 42.17
N THR A 3 -18.07 15.77 41.05
CA THR A 3 -19.51 15.74 40.87
C THR A 3 -19.91 14.34 40.43
N ASP A 4 -20.44 13.62 41.42
CA ASP A 4 -21.35 12.48 41.32
C ASP A 4 -22.58 12.82 40.46
N SER A 5 -23.03 11.86 39.67
CA SER A 5 -24.38 11.82 39.07
C SER A 5 -24.69 10.35 38.78
N LYS A 6 -25.29 9.67 39.77
CA LYS A 6 -26.75 9.46 39.95
C LYS A 6 -27.35 8.53 38.89
N VAL A 7 -27.42 7.27 39.30
CA VAL A 7 -28.16 6.14 38.74
C VAL A 7 -29.66 6.42 38.81
N ALA A 8 -30.38 6.11 37.72
CA ALA A 8 -31.83 5.96 37.72
C ALA A 8 -32.18 4.56 37.21
N ASP A 9 -32.78 3.78 38.11
CA ASP A 9 -33.57 2.58 37.84
C ASP A 9 -34.72 2.92 36.90
N ASP A 10 -34.98 2.07 35.90
CA ASP A 10 -36.29 2.05 35.28
C ASP A 10 -36.78 0.63 35.03
N SER A 11 -38.06 0.49 35.33
CA SER A 11 -38.77 -0.71 35.70
C SER A 11 -38.98 -1.72 34.57
N SER A 12 -38.87 -2.97 34.97
CA SER A 12 -39.32 -4.19 34.31
C SER A 12 -40.81 -4.21 33.91
N THR A 13 -41.07 -4.49 32.63
CA THR A 13 -42.29 -5.17 32.16
C THR A 13 -41.90 -6.16 31.06
N PRO A 14 -42.16 -7.48 31.24
CA PRO A 14 -41.95 -8.45 30.17
C PRO A 14 -43.09 -8.38 29.15
N PRO A 15 -42.82 -8.38 27.84
CA PRO A 15 -43.86 -8.53 26.84
C PRO A 15 -44.41 -9.96 26.85
N SER A 16 -45.74 -10.03 26.74
CA SER A 16 -46.57 -11.23 26.59
C SER A 16 -46.08 -12.13 25.44
N TYR A 17 -46.05 -13.44 25.69
CA TYR A 17 -45.73 -14.45 24.69
C TYR A 17 -47.01 -14.81 23.93
N ASP A 18 -47.21 -14.24 22.75
CA ASP A 18 -48.26 -14.68 21.85
C ASP A 18 -47.88 -15.98 21.14
N THR A 19 -48.84 -16.89 21.15
CA THR A 19 -48.81 -18.24 20.59
C THR A 19 -48.50 -18.21 19.09
N ILE A 20 -47.29 -18.63 18.71
CA ILE A 20 -46.93 -18.88 17.31
C ILE A 20 -47.52 -20.23 16.90
N LEU A 21 -48.54 -20.17 16.05
CA LEU A 21 -49.01 -21.29 15.24
C LEU A 21 -47.84 -21.82 14.41
N ALA A 22 -47.34 -23.01 14.79
CA ALA A 22 -46.32 -23.74 14.06
C ALA A 22 -46.84 -24.13 12.68
N SER A 23 -46.48 -23.33 11.67
CA SER A 23 -46.53 -23.78 10.28
C SER A 23 -45.40 -24.81 10.07
N PRO A 24 -45.64 -25.90 9.34
CA PRO A 24 -44.60 -26.87 9.05
C PRO A 24 -43.51 -26.18 8.21
N ILE A 25 -42.35 -25.94 8.81
CA ILE A 25 -41.15 -25.50 8.11
C ILE A 25 -40.75 -26.64 7.20
N GLN A 26 -41.10 -26.52 5.92
CA GLN A 26 -40.50 -27.30 4.84
C GLN A 26 -39.02 -26.95 4.81
N CYS A 27 -38.22 -27.72 5.53
CA CYS A 27 -36.77 -27.60 5.54
C CYS A 27 -36.28 -28.07 4.17
N ASP A 28 -36.00 -27.09 3.31
CA ASP A 28 -35.52 -27.31 1.95
C ASP A 28 -34.13 -27.96 2.00
N GLN A 29 -34.10 -29.29 1.86
CA GLN A 29 -32.89 -30.12 1.95
C GLN A 29 -31.88 -29.85 0.81
N SER A 30 -32.22 -29.00 -0.15
CA SER A 30 -31.35 -28.57 -1.26
C SER A 30 -30.16 -27.70 -0.81
N SER A 31 -30.23 -27.10 0.38
CA SER A 31 -29.18 -26.20 0.90
C SER A 31 -27.90 -26.93 1.37
N ILE A 32 -28.02 -28.12 1.97
CA ILE A 32 -26.88 -28.81 2.61
C ILE A 32 -25.90 -29.37 1.57
N PHE A 33 -26.40 -29.83 0.42
CA PHE A 33 -25.54 -30.35 -0.67
C PHE A 33 -24.75 -29.24 -1.38
N SER A 34 -25.30 -28.02 -1.42
CA SER A 34 -24.66 -26.87 -2.10
C SER A 34 -23.39 -26.40 -1.38
N PHE A 35 -23.36 -26.51 -0.05
CA PHE A 35 -22.23 -26.03 0.76
C PHE A 35 -20.95 -26.86 0.55
N GLY A 36 -21.08 -28.18 0.46
CA GLY A 36 -19.93 -29.08 0.23
C GLY A 36 -19.31 -28.87 -1.15
N LEU A 37 -20.11 -28.61 -2.18
CA LEU A 37 -19.64 -28.37 -3.53
C LEU A 37 -18.85 -27.05 -3.64
N MET A 38 -19.34 -25.98 -2.98
CA MET A 38 -18.66 -24.68 -2.99
C MET A 38 -17.27 -24.75 -2.33
N LYS A 39 -17.13 -25.49 -1.22
CA LYS A 39 -15.82 -25.72 -0.60
C LYS A 39 -14.84 -26.44 -1.53
N LYS A 40 -15.31 -27.44 -2.27
CA LYS A 40 -14.49 -28.16 -3.26
C LYS A 40 -14.05 -27.23 -4.39
N LYS A 41 -14.97 -26.46 -4.98
CA LYS A 41 -14.67 -25.46 -6.01
C LYS A 41 -13.66 -24.43 -5.52
N ARG A 42 -13.86 -23.89 -4.32
CA ARG A 42 -12.96 -22.93 -3.67
C ARG A 42 -11.55 -23.50 -3.49
N THR A 43 -11.44 -24.75 -3.04
CA THR A 43 -10.15 -25.42 -2.85
C THR A 43 -9.44 -25.64 -4.19
N ALA A 44 -10.17 -26.07 -5.22
CA ALA A 44 -9.63 -26.25 -6.57
C ALA A 44 -9.13 -24.93 -7.17
N VAL A 45 -9.91 -23.85 -7.05
CA VAL A 45 -9.52 -22.51 -7.50
C VAL A 45 -8.29 -22.00 -6.74
N LEU A 46 -8.25 -22.16 -5.42
CA LEU A 46 -7.08 -21.77 -4.64
C LEU A 46 -5.82 -22.55 -5.04
N SER A 47 -5.93 -23.86 -5.28
CA SER A 47 -4.82 -24.66 -5.80
C SER A 47 -4.32 -24.11 -7.13
N ARG A 48 -5.24 -23.80 -8.05
CA ARG A 48 -4.89 -23.25 -9.36
C ARG A 48 -4.21 -21.89 -9.27
N ILE A 49 -4.67 -21.01 -8.37
CA ILE A 49 -4.03 -19.71 -8.11
C ILE A 49 -2.63 -19.91 -7.54
N ARG A 50 -2.44 -20.86 -6.61
CA ARG A 50 -1.11 -21.22 -6.07
C ARG A 50 -0.16 -21.64 -7.19
N ASP A 51 -0.62 -22.50 -8.10
CA ASP A 51 0.20 -22.90 -9.25
C ASP A 51 0.57 -21.68 -10.11
N ILE A 52 -0.40 -20.79 -10.39
CA ILE A 52 -0.15 -19.58 -11.18
C ILE A 52 0.91 -18.66 -10.55
N VAL A 53 1.02 -18.61 -9.22
CA VAL A 53 1.95 -17.70 -8.53
C VAL A 53 3.24 -18.36 -8.03
N LEU A 54 3.27 -19.68 -7.85
CA LEU A 54 4.44 -20.41 -7.32
C LEU A 54 5.10 -21.37 -8.32
N ALA A 55 4.40 -21.87 -9.34
CA ALA A 55 4.95 -22.90 -10.23
C ALA A 55 6.21 -22.43 -10.97
N PRO A 56 7.29 -23.22 -11.03
CA PRO A 56 8.56 -22.80 -11.63
C PRO A 56 8.46 -22.63 -13.17
N ASP A 57 7.55 -23.35 -13.81
CA ASP A 57 7.29 -23.38 -15.25
C ASP A 57 6.21 -22.36 -15.67
N PHE A 58 6.31 -21.14 -15.13
CA PHE A 58 5.36 -20.08 -15.41
C PHE A 58 5.30 -19.72 -16.89
N THR A 59 4.13 -19.88 -17.50
CA THR A 59 3.86 -19.50 -18.89
C THR A 59 2.93 -18.28 -18.93
N PRO A 60 3.43 -17.06 -19.23
CA PRO A 60 2.64 -15.82 -19.17
C PRO A 60 1.37 -15.84 -20.01
N SER A 61 1.40 -16.49 -21.18
CA SER A 61 0.24 -16.59 -22.10
C SER A 61 -0.93 -17.39 -21.52
N SER A 62 -0.66 -18.28 -20.56
CA SER A 62 -1.68 -19.12 -19.93
C SER A 62 -2.41 -18.43 -18.76
N VAL A 63 -1.86 -17.33 -18.24
CA VAL A 63 -2.34 -16.68 -17.01
C VAL A 63 -3.78 -16.20 -17.19
N VAL A 64 -4.04 -15.37 -18.19
CA VAL A 64 -5.36 -14.79 -18.43
C VAL A 64 -6.46 -15.85 -18.58
N PRO A 65 -6.33 -16.87 -19.45
CA PRO A 65 -7.37 -17.89 -19.56
C PRO A 65 -7.54 -18.70 -18.27
N ASN A 66 -6.45 -19.01 -17.56
CA ASN A 66 -6.53 -19.74 -16.29
C ASN A 66 -7.23 -18.93 -15.18
N VAL A 67 -6.93 -17.64 -15.07
CA VAL A 67 -7.56 -16.75 -14.08
C VAL A 67 -9.04 -16.54 -14.42
N ASN A 68 -9.38 -16.35 -15.70
CA ASN A 68 -10.77 -16.22 -16.14
C ASN A 68 -11.58 -17.51 -15.87
N ALA A 69 -10.98 -18.68 -16.09
CA ALA A 69 -11.62 -19.96 -15.76
C ALA A 69 -11.87 -20.09 -14.24
N CYS A 70 -10.94 -19.64 -13.41
CA CYS A 70 -11.12 -19.61 -11.95
C CYS A 70 -12.22 -18.62 -11.52
N ALA A 71 -12.24 -17.43 -12.13
CA ALA A 71 -13.25 -16.40 -11.87
C ALA A 71 -14.65 -16.85 -12.28
N ALA A 72 -14.79 -17.62 -13.37
CA ALA A 72 -16.06 -18.19 -13.82
C ALA A 72 -16.55 -19.34 -12.91
N ALA A 73 -15.65 -20.01 -12.19
CA ALA A 73 -15.99 -21.15 -11.34
C ALA A 73 -16.62 -20.74 -9.99
N LEU A 74 -16.50 -19.47 -9.59
CA LEU A 74 -16.94 -18.94 -8.30
C LEU A 74 -17.71 -17.63 -8.45
N PRO A 75 -18.55 -17.25 -7.48
CA PRO A 75 -19.07 -15.90 -7.39
C PRO A 75 -17.93 -14.86 -7.33
N ALA A 76 -18.12 -13.69 -7.93
CA ALA A 76 -17.09 -12.65 -8.01
C ALA A 76 -16.56 -12.23 -6.64
N THR A 77 -17.43 -12.17 -5.62
CA THR A 77 -17.07 -11.85 -4.24
C THR A 77 -16.18 -12.93 -3.62
N GLU A 78 -16.51 -14.21 -3.82
CA GLU A 78 -15.69 -15.34 -3.35
C GLU A 78 -14.33 -15.38 -4.02
N PHE A 79 -14.28 -15.13 -5.34
CA PHE A 79 -13.02 -15.10 -6.07
C PHE A 79 -12.12 -13.94 -5.60
N SER A 80 -12.67 -12.73 -5.47
CA SER A 80 -11.97 -11.58 -4.89
C SER A 80 -11.46 -11.86 -3.47
N ASN A 81 -12.27 -12.52 -2.63
CA ASN A 81 -11.87 -12.93 -1.30
C ASN A 81 -10.70 -13.91 -1.31
N ILE A 82 -10.64 -14.86 -2.25
CA ILE A 82 -9.51 -15.79 -2.36
C ILE A 82 -8.21 -15.04 -2.68
N LEU A 83 -8.27 -14.04 -3.57
CA LEU A 83 -7.10 -13.25 -3.99
C LEU A 83 -6.57 -12.33 -2.88
N THR A 84 -7.45 -11.82 -2.03
CA THR A 84 -7.14 -10.82 -0.99
C THR A 84 -6.88 -11.41 0.39
N GLN A 85 -7.22 -12.67 0.62
CA GLN A 85 -6.95 -13.37 1.88
C GLN A 85 -5.53 -13.97 1.91
N LEU A 86 -5.02 -14.16 3.13
CA LEU A 86 -3.69 -14.73 3.43
C LEU A 86 -3.66 -16.27 3.28
N ASN A 87 -4.05 -16.74 2.10
CA ASN A 87 -4.29 -18.16 1.84
C ASN A 87 -3.06 -18.92 1.32
N ILE A 88 -1.94 -18.25 1.06
CA ILE A 88 -0.72 -18.87 0.49
C ILE A 88 0.45 -18.53 1.39
N GLU A 89 0.84 -19.48 2.25
CA GLU A 89 1.98 -19.33 3.17
C GLU A 89 1.90 -18.07 4.06
N GLY A 90 0.68 -17.69 4.48
CA GLY A 90 0.45 -16.50 5.30
C GLY A 90 0.41 -15.17 4.53
N HIS A 91 0.51 -15.22 3.20
CA HIS A 91 0.45 -14.05 2.31
C HIS A 91 -0.68 -14.17 1.27
N THR A 92 -0.98 -13.06 0.61
CA THR A 92 -1.95 -12.98 -0.49
C THR A 92 -1.38 -13.56 -1.79
N ALA A 93 -2.25 -13.90 -2.74
CA ALA A 93 -1.81 -14.27 -4.09
C ALA A 93 -1.10 -13.10 -4.82
N LEU A 94 -1.52 -11.87 -4.51
CA LEU A 94 -0.91 -10.65 -5.06
C LEU A 94 0.54 -10.47 -4.59
N TYR A 95 0.82 -10.75 -3.31
CA TYR A 95 2.18 -10.74 -2.76
C TYR A 95 3.10 -11.68 -3.53
N TRP A 96 2.69 -12.95 -3.68
CA TRP A 96 3.50 -13.95 -4.38
C TRP A 96 3.67 -13.64 -5.86
N ALA A 97 2.69 -13.00 -6.49
CA ALA A 97 2.83 -12.53 -7.87
C ALA A 97 3.94 -11.46 -8.01
N ILE A 98 4.17 -10.62 -7.01
CA ILE A 98 5.29 -9.66 -7.00
C ILE A 98 6.60 -10.38 -6.68
N VAL A 99 6.64 -11.18 -5.61
CA VAL A 99 7.87 -11.86 -5.16
C VAL A 99 8.46 -12.77 -6.24
N ASN A 100 7.60 -13.45 -7.00
CA ASN A 100 8.04 -14.37 -8.06
C ASN A 100 8.08 -13.72 -9.45
N ASP A 101 8.08 -12.38 -9.53
CA ASP A 101 8.17 -11.59 -10.77
C ASP A 101 7.14 -11.99 -11.85
N ARG A 102 5.85 -11.99 -11.47
CA ARG A 102 4.71 -12.35 -12.34
C ARG A 102 3.76 -11.18 -12.53
N PRO A 103 4.20 -10.08 -13.18
CA PRO A 103 3.38 -8.88 -13.33
C PRO A 103 2.08 -9.15 -14.09
N GLN A 104 2.07 -10.08 -15.08
CA GLN A 104 0.85 -10.43 -15.80
C GLN A 104 -0.20 -11.06 -14.86
N ALA A 105 0.22 -11.89 -13.91
CA ALA A 105 -0.68 -12.47 -12.91
C ALA A 105 -1.21 -11.38 -11.96
N LEU A 106 -0.32 -10.53 -11.45
CA LEU A 106 -0.68 -9.42 -10.58
C LEU A 106 -1.76 -8.52 -11.20
N TRP A 107 -1.50 -8.00 -12.41
CA TRP A 107 -2.44 -7.11 -13.10
C TRP A 107 -3.74 -7.80 -13.48
N THR A 108 -3.71 -9.11 -13.77
CA THR A 108 -4.92 -9.87 -14.03
C THR A 108 -5.75 -10.04 -12.75
N PHE A 109 -5.12 -10.33 -11.60
CA PHE A 109 -5.81 -10.43 -10.32
C PHE A 109 -6.43 -9.11 -9.86
N ILE A 110 -5.71 -7.99 -10.02
CA ILE A 110 -6.21 -6.66 -9.61
C ILE A 110 -7.53 -6.31 -10.32
N LYS A 111 -7.75 -6.77 -11.56
CA LYS A 111 -9.04 -6.56 -12.28
C LYS A 111 -10.24 -7.19 -11.58
N PHE A 112 -10.04 -8.20 -10.74
CA PHE A 112 -11.10 -8.90 -10.01
C PHE A 112 -11.28 -8.38 -8.57
N ILE A 113 -10.49 -7.41 -8.15
CA ILE A 113 -10.53 -6.86 -6.78
C ILE A 113 -11.18 -5.47 -6.83
N SER A 114 -12.24 -5.27 -6.06
CA SER A 114 -12.99 -4.00 -6.03
C SER A 114 -12.34 -2.88 -5.19
N GLY A 115 -11.13 -3.12 -4.69
CA GLY A 115 -10.35 -2.18 -3.87
C GLY A 115 -9.32 -2.90 -3.02
N THR A 116 -8.17 -2.27 -2.76
CA THR A 116 -7.16 -2.82 -1.86
C THR A 116 -7.52 -2.50 -0.42
N SER A 117 -7.81 -3.53 0.38
CA SER A 117 -7.94 -3.36 1.82
C SER A 117 -6.59 -2.92 2.42
N PRO A 118 -6.58 -2.29 3.61
CA PRO A 118 -5.32 -1.93 4.27
C PRO A 118 -4.39 -3.13 4.52
N SER A 119 -4.94 -4.32 4.78
CA SER A 119 -4.17 -5.55 4.96
C SER A 119 -3.48 -5.99 3.67
N VAL A 120 -4.20 -5.99 2.55
CA VAL A 120 -3.65 -6.30 1.22
C VAL A 120 -2.59 -5.27 0.82
N SER A 121 -2.83 -3.99 1.10
CA SER A 121 -1.86 -2.92 0.85
C SER A 121 -0.58 -3.12 1.65
N SER A 122 -0.68 -3.46 2.94
CA SER A 122 0.49 -3.78 3.77
C SER A 122 1.28 -4.97 3.20
N ASP A 123 0.57 -6.04 2.80
CA ASP A 123 1.18 -7.23 2.22
C ASP A 123 1.94 -6.91 0.91
N LEU A 124 1.31 -6.16 0.00
CA LEU A 124 1.94 -5.74 -1.25
C LEU A 124 3.15 -4.81 -1.03
N ARG A 125 3.09 -3.93 -0.02
CA ARG A 125 4.24 -3.10 0.37
C ARG A 125 5.41 -3.95 0.83
N ILE A 126 5.15 -5.01 1.61
CA ILE A 126 6.19 -5.96 2.04
C ILE A 126 6.77 -6.69 0.82
N ALA A 127 5.94 -7.12 -0.14
CA ALA A 127 6.41 -7.76 -1.36
C ALA A 127 7.39 -6.87 -2.14
N CYS A 128 6.99 -5.61 -2.43
CA CYS A 128 7.86 -4.63 -3.09
C CYS A 128 9.15 -4.36 -2.31
N MET A 129 9.07 -4.33 -0.98
CA MET A 129 10.25 -4.15 -0.12
C MET A 129 11.23 -5.32 -0.25
N ILE A 130 10.74 -6.56 -0.23
CA ILE A 130 11.56 -7.77 -0.35
C ILE A 130 12.21 -7.89 -1.73
N THR A 131 11.47 -7.56 -2.80
CA THR A 131 12.00 -7.55 -4.17
C THR A 131 12.84 -6.31 -4.48
N ASN A 132 12.85 -5.31 -3.58
CA ASN A 132 13.47 -4.01 -3.79
C ASN A 132 12.98 -3.31 -5.09
N ASP A 133 11.72 -3.52 -5.47
CA ASP A 133 11.13 -3.01 -6.71
C ASP A 133 10.34 -1.71 -6.48
N HIS A 134 11.01 -0.58 -6.71
CA HIS A 134 10.39 0.74 -6.61
C HIS A 134 9.39 1.03 -7.74
N THR A 135 9.60 0.44 -8.92
CA THR A 135 8.73 0.65 -10.08
C THR A 135 7.35 0.09 -9.77
N MET A 136 7.30 -1.17 -9.34
CA MET A 136 6.06 -1.84 -8.91
C MET A 136 5.39 -1.09 -7.76
N PHE A 137 6.17 -0.61 -6.78
CA PHE A 137 5.65 0.18 -5.65
C PHE A 137 4.96 1.48 -6.12
N THR A 138 5.49 2.12 -7.17
CA THR A 138 4.96 3.36 -7.74
C THR A 138 3.74 3.11 -8.63
N GLU A 139 3.74 2.01 -9.37
CA GLU A 139 2.61 1.57 -10.21
C GLU A 139 1.39 1.19 -9.37
N LEU A 140 1.60 0.48 -8.26
CA LEU A 140 0.55 0.16 -7.27
C LEU A 140 0.10 1.37 -6.45
N ASN A 141 0.69 2.54 -6.68
CA ASN A 141 0.32 3.82 -6.09
C ASN A 141 0.45 3.87 -4.55
N PHE A 142 1.33 3.09 -3.94
CA PHE A 142 1.50 3.09 -2.47
C PHE A 142 2.21 4.35 -1.95
N GLY A 143 3.03 4.99 -2.77
CA GLY A 143 3.90 6.09 -2.34
C GLY A 143 3.41 7.49 -2.65
N ASN A 144 2.22 7.67 -3.23
CA ASN A 144 1.92 8.91 -3.94
C ASN A 144 0.50 9.44 -3.66
N CYS A 145 0.43 10.67 -3.13
CA CYS A 145 -0.80 11.47 -2.98
C CYS A 145 -1.32 11.98 -4.35
N LYS A 146 -1.35 11.12 -5.39
CA LYS A 146 -1.58 11.55 -6.79
C LYS A 146 -2.89 12.31 -6.97
N GLN A 147 -3.96 11.86 -6.33
CA GLN A 147 -5.31 12.28 -6.70
C GLN A 147 -5.66 13.73 -6.29
N ALA A 148 -5.28 14.18 -5.10
CA ALA A 148 -5.73 15.49 -4.62
C ALA A 148 -5.09 16.66 -5.38
N PHE A 149 -3.80 16.56 -5.71
CA PHE A 149 -3.07 17.66 -6.32
C PHE A 149 -3.25 17.76 -7.83
N GLU A 150 -3.51 16.66 -8.53
CA GLU A 150 -3.80 16.69 -9.96
C GLU A 150 -5.07 17.50 -10.23
N MET A 151 -6.12 17.27 -9.44
CA MET A 151 -7.36 18.04 -9.50
C MET A 151 -7.18 19.52 -9.15
N LEU A 152 -6.40 19.83 -8.11
CA LEU A 152 -6.26 21.22 -7.61
C LEU A 152 -5.27 22.07 -8.40
N LEU A 153 -4.22 21.46 -8.95
CA LEU A 153 -3.10 22.18 -9.56
C LEU A 153 -2.93 21.90 -11.05
N GLY A 154 -3.70 20.96 -11.63
CA GLY A 154 -3.61 20.59 -13.04
C GLY A 154 -2.22 20.06 -13.42
N CYS A 155 -1.47 19.51 -12.47
CA CYS A 155 -0.12 19.02 -12.73
C CYS A 155 0.12 17.65 -12.13
N LEU A 156 0.85 16.82 -12.89
CA LEU A 156 1.22 15.47 -12.50
C LEU A 156 1.96 15.46 -11.16
N PRO A 157 1.78 14.40 -10.36
CA PRO A 157 2.48 14.21 -9.09
C PRO A 157 4.01 14.28 -9.27
N GLY A 158 4.72 14.49 -8.17
CA GLY A 158 6.18 14.44 -8.18
C GLY A 158 6.68 13.09 -8.70
N GLU A 159 7.78 13.13 -9.44
CA GLU A 159 8.44 11.94 -9.99
C GLU A 159 9.54 11.51 -9.01
N ILE A 160 9.55 10.23 -8.63
CA ILE A 160 10.60 9.64 -7.80
C ILE A 160 11.34 8.64 -8.68
N GLN A 161 12.65 8.81 -8.77
CA GLN A 161 13.55 7.85 -9.39
C GLN A 161 14.51 7.35 -8.33
N VAL A 162 14.62 6.03 -8.18
CA VAL A 162 15.58 5.40 -7.26
C VAL A 162 16.67 4.76 -8.12
N HIS A 163 17.90 5.20 -7.91
CA HIS A 163 19.08 4.65 -8.55
C HIS A 163 19.86 3.82 -7.52
N THR A 164 19.98 2.53 -7.77
CA THR A 164 20.90 1.67 -7.02
C THR A 164 22.31 1.88 -7.56
N CYS A 165 23.27 2.15 -6.68
CA CYS A 165 24.68 2.26 -7.07
C CYS A 165 25.32 0.87 -7.08
N ASP A 166 26.14 0.57 -8.09
CA ASP A 166 26.80 -0.74 -8.19
C ASP A 166 27.76 -1.05 -7.03
N LYS A 167 28.23 -0.02 -6.29
CA LYS A 167 29.15 -0.14 -5.15
C LYS A 167 29.00 1.07 -4.20
N PRO A 168 29.11 0.93 -2.86
CA PRO A 168 29.05 -0.27 -2.01
C PRO A 168 27.62 -0.79 -1.78
N ILE A 169 27.50 -2.00 -1.23
CA ILE A 169 26.23 -2.67 -0.86
C ILE A 169 25.37 -1.70 -0.04
N ASN A 170 24.08 -1.60 -0.38
CA ASN A 170 23.07 -0.73 0.24
C ASN A 170 23.26 0.78 0.07
N GLN A 171 24.13 1.23 -0.84
CA GLN A 171 24.13 2.62 -1.28
C GLN A 171 23.12 2.83 -2.42
N PHE A 172 22.27 3.83 -2.25
CA PHE A 172 21.29 4.24 -3.24
C PHE A 172 21.20 5.76 -3.28
N ASP A 173 20.83 6.26 -4.46
CA ASP A 173 20.57 7.66 -4.73
C ASP A 173 19.10 7.80 -5.15
N VAL A 174 18.35 8.66 -4.46
CA VAL A 174 16.97 8.98 -4.82
C VAL A 174 16.92 10.35 -5.43
N VAL A 175 16.34 10.46 -6.62
CA VAL A 175 16.05 11.72 -7.30
C VAL A 175 14.55 11.96 -7.25
N LEU A 176 14.13 12.89 -6.40
CA LEU A 176 12.74 13.35 -6.36
C LEU A 176 12.62 14.68 -7.10
N ARG A 177 11.67 14.76 -8.03
CA ARG A 177 11.32 15.96 -8.80
C ARG A 177 9.92 16.44 -8.44
N ILE A 178 9.83 17.54 -7.71
CA ILE A 178 8.54 18.11 -7.28
C ILE A 178 8.23 19.38 -8.07
N ARG A 179 7.20 19.34 -8.92
CA ARG A 179 6.70 20.52 -9.64
C ARG A 179 5.85 21.39 -8.72
N MET A 180 6.04 22.71 -8.81
CA MET A 180 5.29 23.69 -8.01
C MET A 180 5.35 23.39 -6.50
N PHE A 181 6.54 23.00 -6.02
CA PHE A 181 6.75 22.53 -4.64
C PHE A 181 6.15 23.48 -3.58
N GLN A 182 6.42 24.78 -3.66
CA GLN A 182 5.92 25.75 -2.68
C GLN A 182 4.39 25.82 -2.68
N LYS A 183 3.77 25.81 -3.87
CA LYS A 183 2.31 25.85 -4.01
C LYS A 183 1.69 24.57 -3.43
N ARG A 184 2.23 23.40 -3.78
CA ARG A 184 1.80 22.11 -3.23
C ARG A 184 1.90 22.08 -1.70
N LEU A 185 3.03 22.53 -1.15
CA LEU A 185 3.26 22.54 0.30
C LEU A 185 2.28 23.47 1.04
N ARG A 186 1.96 24.63 0.47
CA ARG A 186 1.00 25.59 1.06
C ARG A 186 -0.46 25.15 0.91
N THR A 187 -0.80 24.44 -0.16
CA THR A 187 -2.17 23.96 -0.42
C THR A 187 -2.47 22.63 0.28
N ALA A 188 -1.46 21.87 0.68
CA ALA A 188 -1.65 20.64 1.47
C ALA A 188 -2.37 20.96 2.78
N THR A 189 -3.46 20.24 3.08
CA THR A 189 -4.30 20.45 4.27
C THR A 189 -3.50 20.38 5.58
N ASP A 190 -2.48 19.52 5.63
CA ASP A 190 -1.60 19.31 6.79
C ASP A 190 -0.28 20.10 6.69
N LYS A 191 -0.16 21.01 5.71
CA LYS A 191 1.07 21.74 5.35
C LYS A 191 2.26 20.81 5.20
N SER A 192 2.04 19.57 4.74
CA SER A 192 3.09 18.59 4.56
C SER A 192 2.96 17.80 3.25
N LEU A 193 4.11 17.48 2.66
CA LEU A 193 4.22 16.62 1.49
C LEU A 193 5.01 15.39 1.90
N ARG A 194 4.37 14.23 1.85
CA ARG A 194 4.99 12.94 2.14
C ARG A 194 5.18 12.15 0.84
N PHE A 195 6.37 11.64 0.66
CA PHE A 195 6.77 10.77 -0.44
C PHE A 195 7.26 9.46 0.16
N GLU A 196 6.88 8.32 -0.42
CA GLU A 196 7.45 7.03 -0.03
C GLU A 196 8.09 6.33 -1.22
N PHE A 197 9.18 5.61 -0.97
CA PHE A 197 9.94 4.91 -1.99
C PHE A 197 10.60 3.66 -1.43
N VAL A 198 10.92 2.71 -2.31
CA VAL A 198 11.61 1.47 -1.96
C VAL A 198 13.06 1.59 -2.37
N ALA A 199 13.98 1.37 -1.43
CA ALA A 199 15.41 1.35 -1.71
C ALA A 199 16.17 0.55 -0.65
N GLY A 200 17.16 -0.24 -1.07
CA GLY A 200 17.99 -1.05 -0.17
C GLY A 200 17.17 -2.01 0.69
N GLY A 201 16.13 -2.63 0.09
CA GLY A 201 15.26 -3.59 0.77
C GLY A 201 14.39 -2.98 1.88
N ARG A 202 14.10 -1.68 1.80
CA ARG A 202 13.34 -0.92 2.82
C ARG A 202 12.40 0.08 2.16
N ILE A 203 11.32 0.41 2.86
CA ILE A 203 10.41 1.50 2.47
C ILE A 203 10.80 2.73 3.27
N TRP A 204 11.20 3.77 2.56
CA TRP A 204 11.55 5.06 3.11
C TRP A 204 10.38 6.01 2.95
N TRP A 205 10.31 7.00 3.83
CA TRP A 205 9.53 8.20 3.60
C TRP A 205 10.42 9.44 3.64
N LEU A 206 10.13 10.40 2.77
CA LEU A 206 10.64 11.75 2.79
C LEU A 206 9.45 12.70 2.98
N ARG A 207 9.53 13.55 4.00
CA ARG A 207 8.47 14.49 4.35
C ARG A 207 8.99 15.92 4.34
N PHE A 208 8.36 16.79 3.57
CA PHE A 208 8.51 18.23 3.67
C PHE A 208 7.34 18.80 4.46
N TYR A 209 7.58 19.72 5.38
CA TYR A 209 6.51 20.34 6.17
C TYR A 209 6.85 21.74 6.64
N ILE A 210 5.82 22.54 6.95
CA ILE A 210 5.97 23.85 7.57
C ILE A 210 5.47 23.73 9.03
N PRO A 211 6.36 23.74 10.05
CA PRO A 211 5.92 23.65 11.44
C PRO A 211 5.12 24.90 11.83
N GLU A 212 4.17 24.75 12.75
CA GLU A 212 3.50 25.89 13.39
C GLU A 212 4.11 26.15 14.77
N PRO A 213 4.23 27.41 15.23
CA PRO A 213 4.10 28.67 14.49
C PRO A 213 5.45 29.06 13.88
N SER A 214 5.71 28.74 12.61
CA SER A 214 6.97 29.14 11.96
C SER A 214 6.78 30.29 10.98
N ASN A 215 7.84 31.07 10.79
CA ASN A 215 7.96 32.16 9.81
C ASN A 215 8.04 31.65 8.35
N GLY A 216 7.34 30.57 8.01
CA GLY A 216 7.35 29.98 6.67
C GLY A 216 8.60 29.15 6.34
N SER A 217 9.43 28.80 7.33
CA SER A 217 10.59 27.92 7.11
C SER A 217 10.12 26.48 6.83
N CYS A 218 10.43 25.94 5.66
CA CYS A 218 10.20 24.54 5.35
C CYS A 218 11.26 23.65 6.02
N ARG A 219 10.83 22.52 6.58
CA ARG A 219 11.70 21.46 7.10
C ARG A 219 11.53 20.19 6.26
N ALA A 220 12.61 19.44 6.14
CA ALA A 220 12.61 18.10 5.55
C ALA A 220 12.94 17.07 6.62
N GLY A 221 12.21 15.97 6.65
CA GLY A 221 12.49 14.79 7.47
C GLY A 221 12.53 13.55 6.60
N ILE A 222 13.40 12.61 6.94
CA ILE A 222 13.51 11.31 6.29
C ILE A 222 13.44 10.22 7.35
N GLY A 223 12.81 9.11 7.03
CA GLY A 223 12.79 7.95 7.91
C GLY A 223 12.27 6.70 7.22
N LEU A 224 12.02 5.67 8.03
CA LEU A 224 11.51 4.39 7.58
C LEU A 224 9.99 4.32 7.76
N SER A 225 9.31 3.79 6.76
CA SER A 225 7.86 3.59 6.82
C SER A 225 7.52 2.43 7.75
N GLN A 226 6.22 2.30 8.04
CA GLN A 226 5.72 1.16 8.79
C GLN A 226 6.11 -0.14 8.07
N HIS A 227 6.45 -1.17 8.84
CA HIS A 227 6.89 -2.50 8.37
C HIS A 227 8.30 -2.56 7.76
N SER A 228 9.05 -1.46 7.73
CA SER A 228 10.47 -1.50 7.35
C SER A 228 11.36 -1.88 8.54
N TYR A 229 12.39 -2.70 8.29
CA TYR A 229 13.40 -3.04 9.29
C TYR A 229 14.20 -1.80 9.70
N GLN A 230 14.50 -1.68 10.99
CA GLN A 230 15.34 -0.60 11.51
C GLN A 230 16.68 -0.55 10.79
N ALA A 231 17.16 0.67 10.55
CA ALA A 231 18.43 0.93 9.90
C ALA A 231 19.09 2.18 10.50
N CYS A 232 20.41 2.14 10.66
CA CYS A 232 21.19 3.36 10.84
C CYS A 232 21.65 3.81 9.47
N PHE A 233 21.22 5.00 9.09
CA PHE A 233 21.56 5.57 7.80
C PHE A 233 22.20 6.93 7.98
N LYS A 234 23.17 7.22 7.11
CA LYS A 234 23.67 8.58 6.92
C LYS A 234 23.08 9.08 5.62
N ALA A 235 22.08 9.96 5.71
CA ALA A 235 21.50 10.62 4.55
C ALA A 235 22.18 11.97 4.29
N VAL A 236 22.49 12.23 3.02
CA VAL A 236 22.83 13.58 2.53
C VAL A 236 21.67 14.06 1.68
N LEU A 237 21.09 15.21 2.05
CA LEU A 237 20.00 15.86 1.32
C LEU A 237 20.58 17.03 0.51
N LEU A 238 20.64 16.87 -0.82
CA LEU A 238 20.98 17.98 -1.72
C LEU A 238 19.70 18.53 -2.35
N ILE A 239 19.52 19.84 -2.29
CA ILE A 239 18.37 20.53 -2.88
C ILE A 239 18.86 21.44 -4.00
N GLU A 240 18.47 21.14 -5.24
CA GLU A 240 18.74 21.99 -6.39
C GLU A 240 17.45 22.72 -6.80
N ALA A 241 17.41 24.03 -6.54
CA ALA A 241 16.36 24.90 -7.05
C ALA A 241 16.74 25.35 -8.46
N HIS A 242 15.97 24.94 -9.46
CA HIS A 242 16.18 25.40 -10.83
C HIS A 242 15.60 26.81 -10.98
N SER A 243 16.44 27.83 -10.78
CA SER A 243 16.07 29.22 -11.08
C SER A 243 16.08 29.46 -12.59
N ARG A 244 15.02 30.08 -13.09
CA ARG A 244 14.83 30.44 -14.50
C ARG A 244 16.02 31.24 -15.06
N LYS A 245 16.52 30.87 -16.24
CA LYS A 245 17.24 31.82 -17.12
C LYS A 245 16.20 32.73 -17.81
N PRO A 246 16.30 34.06 -17.71
CA PRO A 246 15.37 34.96 -18.37
C PRO A 246 15.31 34.67 -19.88
N GLY A 247 14.10 34.53 -20.45
CA GLY A 247 13.91 34.46 -21.91
C GLY A 247 13.53 33.11 -22.55
N HIS A 248 13.49 31.99 -21.81
CA HIS A 248 12.99 30.73 -22.35
C HIS A 248 11.56 30.40 -21.90
N ALA A 249 10.78 29.77 -22.81
CA ALA A 249 9.45 29.22 -22.53
C ALA A 249 9.55 28.23 -21.36
N ALA A 250 8.68 28.40 -20.38
CA ALA A 250 8.89 27.96 -19.01
C ALA A 250 8.93 26.43 -18.85
N PRO A 251 10.05 25.82 -18.40
CA PRO A 251 9.97 24.59 -17.64
C PRO A 251 9.49 24.92 -16.22
N HIS A 252 8.55 24.12 -15.70
CA HIS A 252 8.01 24.28 -14.35
C HIS A 252 9.12 24.23 -13.28
N GLU A 253 9.02 25.05 -12.23
CA GLU A 253 9.87 24.98 -11.05
C GLU A 253 9.89 23.55 -10.51
N ALA A 254 11.05 22.89 -10.61
CA ALA A 254 11.27 21.54 -10.12
C ALA A 254 12.27 21.58 -8.97
N LEU A 255 11.86 21.07 -7.81
CA LEU A 255 12.79 20.76 -6.73
C LEU A 255 13.43 19.41 -7.05
N LYS A 256 14.73 19.37 -7.29
CA LYS A 256 15.48 18.11 -7.37
C LYS A 256 16.11 17.83 -6.02
N VAL A 257 15.80 16.67 -5.47
CA VAL A 257 16.31 16.20 -4.19
C VAL A 257 17.17 14.99 -4.44
N LEU A 258 18.45 15.02 -4.04
CA LEU A 258 19.32 13.84 -4.02
C LEU A 258 19.44 13.35 -2.58
N LEU A 259 19.07 12.08 -2.36
CA LEU A 259 19.29 11.39 -1.10
C LEU A 259 20.30 10.27 -1.32
N SER A 260 21.48 10.40 -0.71
CA SER A 260 22.47 9.32 -0.70
C SER A 260 22.54 8.70 0.69
N SER A 261 22.33 7.39 0.79
CA SER A 261 22.44 6.63 2.05
C SER A 261 23.70 5.79 2.06
N LYS A 262 24.43 5.81 3.17
CA LYS A 262 25.46 4.81 3.49
C LYS A 262 25.04 4.05 4.73
N ASP A 263 24.84 2.74 4.60
CA ASP A 263 24.65 1.88 5.77
C ASP A 263 25.94 1.91 6.61
N SER A 264 25.85 2.48 7.80
CA SER A 264 26.90 2.37 8.79
C SER A 264 26.62 1.10 9.59
N THR A 265 27.45 0.08 9.41
CA THR A 265 27.42 -1.14 10.24
C THR A 265 27.72 -0.87 11.73
N LYS A 266 28.10 0.36 12.09
CA LYS A 266 28.26 0.81 13.47
C LYS A 266 27.03 1.61 13.90
N CYS A 267 25.99 0.92 14.37
CA CYS A 267 24.93 1.52 15.17
C CYS A 267 25.34 1.49 16.65
N VAL A 268 25.78 2.62 17.21
CA VAL A 268 25.80 2.78 18.67
C VAL A 268 24.36 3.13 19.07
N ALA A 269 23.68 2.23 19.75
CA ALA A 269 22.32 2.47 20.25
C ALA A 269 22.36 3.64 21.25
N LEU A 270 21.89 4.81 20.83
CA LEU A 270 21.62 5.92 21.74
C LEU A 270 20.29 5.61 22.44
N ALA A 271 20.38 5.26 23.72
CA ALA A 271 19.22 5.09 24.58
C ALA A 271 18.37 6.38 24.59
N PRO A 272 17.03 6.26 24.63
CA PRO A 272 16.17 7.42 24.72
C PRO A 272 16.45 8.15 26.03
N ARG A 273 16.90 9.41 25.95
CA ARG A 273 16.95 10.30 27.11
C ARG A 273 15.50 10.52 27.55
N ARG A 274 15.21 10.10 28.80
CA ARG A 274 13.97 10.40 29.51
C ARG A 274 13.87 11.90 29.80
#